data_AF-A0A969K1U8-F1
#
_entry.id   AF-A0A969K1U8-F1
#
_cell.length_a   1.000
_cell.length_b   1.000
_cell.length_c   1.000
_cell.angle_alpha   90.00
_cell.angle_beta   90.00
_cell.angle_gamma   90.00
#
_symmetry.space_group_name_H-M   'P 1'
#
loop_
_entity.id
_entity.type
_entity.pdbx_description
1 polymer ?
#
loop_
_entity_poly.entity_id
_entity_poly.type
_entity_poly.pdbx_seq_one_letter_code
_entity_poly.pdbx_strand_id
1 'polypeptide(L)'
;MSKYPLNLKVLNRQQAFNGFVFLLLALIIWVAYFQNFQQFSIYREDFTRVPLMMQWNWTQVWQYWLPIFEVIAAEEGRPLHTGLIYVFARLGVQLGGLPAMYVIAYLVNLVHVLLFYGLMQRSTQNVFLHSLAFWLSPYFLPIQIMLG
;
A
#
# COMPACT_ATOMS: atom_id res chain seq x y z
N MET A 1 28.28 6.77 -25.97
CA MET A 1 28.86 7.46 -24.79
C MET A 1 27.79 8.36 -24.16
N SER A 2 27.31 7.99 -22.97
CA SER A 2 26.26 8.75 -22.25
C SER A 2 26.85 10.06 -21.71
N LYS A 3 26.23 11.21 -22.06
CA LYS A 3 26.68 12.58 -21.77
C LYS A 3 26.39 13.07 -20.33
N TYR A 4 25.98 12.19 -19.43
CA TYR A 4 25.62 12.56 -18.06
C TYR A 4 26.56 11.85 -17.08
N PRO A 5 27.58 12.54 -16.54
CA PRO A 5 28.39 11.95 -15.48
C PRO A 5 27.48 11.66 -14.29
N LEU A 6 27.33 10.38 -13.95
CA LEU A 6 26.55 9.94 -12.80
C LEU A 6 27.19 10.54 -11.54
N ASN A 7 26.52 11.49 -10.91
CA ASN A 7 27.04 12.15 -9.71
C ASN A 7 26.90 11.21 -8.50
N LEU A 8 27.94 10.41 -8.27
CA LEU A 8 28.01 9.40 -7.21
C LEU A 8 27.82 9.97 -5.80
N LYS A 9 27.98 11.29 -5.59
CA LYS A 9 27.71 11.94 -4.30
C LYS A 9 26.22 12.01 -3.95
N VAL A 10 25.33 12.01 -4.95
CA VAL A 10 23.87 11.93 -4.72
C VAL A 10 23.49 10.55 -4.21
N LEU A 11 24.08 9.49 -4.77
CA LEU A 11 23.82 8.10 -4.40
C LEU A 11 24.26 7.74 -2.98
N ASN A 12 25.28 8.41 -2.44
CA ASN A 12 25.84 8.10 -1.12
C ASN A 12 25.30 9.00 0.01
N ARG A 13 24.26 9.79 -0.25
CA ARG A 13 23.62 10.62 0.76
C ARG A 13 22.62 9.77 1.55
N GLN A 14 23.05 9.22 2.68
CA GLN A 14 22.13 8.66 3.68
C GLN A 14 21.85 9.71 4.75
N GLN A 15 20.63 10.27 4.72
CA GLN A 15 20.12 10.98 5.89
C GLN A 15 19.74 9.97 6.97
N ALA A 16 19.99 10.29 8.24
CA ALA A 16 19.56 9.46 9.35
C ALA A 16 18.03 9.34 9.36
N PHE A 17 17.51 8.15 9.69
CA PHE A 17 16.08 7.94 9.78
C PHE A 17 15.46 8.84 10.84
N ASN A 18 14.57 9.75 10.43
CA ASN A 18 13.86 10.61 11.34
C ASN A 18 12.47 10.02 11.64
N GLY A 19 12.37 9.30 12.75
CA GLY A 19 11.13 8.65 13.19
C GLY A 19 9.98 9.63 13.41
N PHE A 20 10.27 10.87 13.83
CA PHE A 20 9.23 11.89 13.99
C PHE A 20 8.58 12.26 12.66
N VAL A 21 9.37 12.44 11.60
CA VAL A 21 8.86 12.75 10.25
C VAL A 21 8.01 11.59 9.72
N PHE A 22 8.45 10.35 9.95
CA PHE A 22 7.68 9.17 9.58
C PHE A 22 6.34 9.09 10.33
N LEU A 23 6.34 9.29 11.65
CA LEU A 23 5.11 9.30 12.46
C LEU A 23 4.14 10.40 12.05
N LEU A 24 4.67 11.57 11.69
CA LEU A 24 3.86 12.69 11.22
C LEU A 24 3.23 12.37 9.85
N LEU A 25 3.97 11.75 8.92
CA LEU A 25 3.41 11.26 7.65
C LEU A 25 2.33 10.19 7.89
N ALA A 26 2.59 9.23 8.77
CA ALA A 26 1.65 8.18 9.15
C ALA A 26 0.31 8.77 9.64
N LEU A 27 0.39 9.73 10.58
CA LEU A 27 -0.78 10.39 11.14
C LEU A 27 -1.54 11.23 10.10
N ILE A 28 -0.84 11.96 9.23
CA ILE A 28 -1.49 12.71 8.14
C ILE A 28 -2.27 11.76 7.22
N ILE A 29 -1.68 10.63 6.83
CA ILE A 29 -2.33 9.64 5.96
C ILE A 29 -3.55 9.02 6.65
N TRP A 30 -3.43 8.70 7.94
CA TRP A 30 -4.57 8.23 8.72
C TRP A 30 -5.72 9.24 8.71
N VAL A 31 -5.44 10.50 9.05
CA VAL A 31 -6.47 11.55 9.11
C VAL A 31 -7.06 11.84 7.73
N ALA A 32 -6.22 11.92 6.70
CA ALA A 32 -6.65 12.25 5.34
C ALA A 32 -7.57 11.18 4.73
N TYR A 33 -7.27 9.90 4.96
CA TYR A 33 -7.91 8.81 4.22
C TYR A 33 -8.71 7.82 5.09
N PHE A 34 -8.36 7.66 6.36
CA PHE A 34 -8.90 6.59 7.23
C PHE A 34 -9.64 7.10 8.47
N GLN A 35 -9.75 8.41 8.72
CA GLN A 35 -10.43 8.92 9.92
C GLN A 35 -11.88 8.42 10.09
N ASN A 36 -12.59 8.20 8.98
CA ASN A 36 -13.99 7.76 8.96
C ASN A 36 -14.13 6.27 8.58
N PHE A 37 -13.10 5.45 8.77
CA PHE A 37 -13.07 4.06 8.30
C PHE A 37 -14.23 3.18 8.79
N GLN A 38 -14.82 3.49 9.95
CA GLN A 38 -15.97 2.77 10.48
C GLN A 38 -17.27 3.02 9.69
N GLN A 39 -17.35 4.14 8.98
CA GLN A 39 -18.51 4.54 8.18
C GLN A 39 -18.38 4.12 6.71
N PHE A 40 -17.23 3.60 6.32
CA PHE A 40 -16.98 3.20 4.94
C PHE A 40 -17.72 1.91 4.61
N SER A 41 -18.33 1.91 3.42
CA SER A 41 -18.89 0.73 2.79
C SER A 41 -17.91 0.17 1.76
N ILE A 42 -18.19 -1.06 1.32
CA ILE A 42 -17.49 -1.69 0.20
C ILE A 42 -17.47 -0.73 -1.00
N TYR A 43 -16.28 -0.49 -1.56
CA TYR A 43 -16.11 0.36 -2.72
C TYR A 43 -16.63 -0.33 -3.98
N ARG A 44 -16.92 0.44 -5.04
CA ARG A 44 -17.48 -0.11 -6.29
C ARG A 44 -16.58 -1.20 -6.87
N GLU A 45 -15.29 -0.97 -6.79
CA GLU A 45 -14.21 -1.80 -7.31
C GLU A 45 -14.04 -3.10 -6.51
N ASP A 46 -14.53 -3.13 -5.26
CA ASP A 46 -14.41 -4.27 -4.34
C ASP A 46 -15.56 -5.27 -4.41
N PHE A 47 -16.69 -4.92 -5.02
CA PHE A 47 -17.90 -5.76 -4.98
C PHE A 47 -17.69 -7.15 -5.56
N THR A 48 -16.69 -7.33 -6.41
CA THR A 48 -16.36 -8.64 -7.01
C THR A 48 -15.36 -9.45 -6.18
N ARG A 49 -14.59 -8.82 -5.28
CA ARG A 49 -13.47 -9.46 -4.55
C ARG A 49 -13.81 -9.66 -3.06
N VAL A 50 -14.18 -8.59 -2.36
CA VAL A 50 -14.38 -8.60 -0.89
C VAL A 50 -15.52 -9.52 -0.47
N PRO A 51 -16.72 -9.52 -1.10
CA PRO A 51 -17.81 -10.41 -0.72
C PRO A 51 -17.47 -11.90 -0.87
N LEU A 52 -16.65 -12.27 -1.86
CA LEU A 52 -16.19 -13.66 -2.02
C LEU A 52 -15.31 -14.08 -0.83
N MET A 53 -14.38 -13.22 -0.40
CA MET A 53 -13.50 -13.51 0.73
C MET A 53 -14.23 -13.55 2.08
N MET A 54 -15.38 -12.86 2.19
CA MET A 54 -16.27 -12.97 3.35
C MET A 54 -16.91 -14.36 3.46
N GLN A 55 -17.16 -15.03 2.34
CA GLN A 55 -17.81 -16.34 2.30
C GLN A 55 -16.80 -17.49 2.39
N TRP A 56 -15.56 -17.27 1.95
CA TRP A 56 -14.55 -18.32 1.85
C TRP A 56 -13.79 -18.58 3.15
N ASN A 57 -13.34 -19.81 3.33
CA ASN A 57 -12.38 -20.20 4.36
C ASN A 57 -10.92 -20.11 3.84
N TRP A 58 -9.95 -20.28 4.74
CA TRP A 58 -8.52 -20.20 4.39
C TRP A 58 -8.06 -21.20 3.33
N THR A 59 -8.64 -22.41 3.34
CA THR A 59 -8.34 -23.44 2.35
C THR A 59 -8.75 -22.98 0.96
N GLN A 60 -9.96 -22.43 0.81
CA GLN A 60 -10.46 -21.89 -0.46
C GLN A 60 -9.63 -20.69 -0.92
N VAL A 61 -9.21 -19.81 -0.01
CA VAL A 61 -8.33 -18.68 -0.34
C VAL A 61 -6.99 -19.18 -0.90
N TRP A 62 -6.35 -20.18 -0.30
CA TRP A 62 -5.08 -20.75 -0.80
C TRP A 62 -5.22 -21.52 -2.10
N GLN A 63 -6.32 -22.24 -2.29
CA GLN A 63 -6.62 -22.90 -3.55
C GLN A 63 -6.83 -21.90 -4.70
N TYR A 64 -7.34 -20.70 -4.40
CA TYR A 64 -7.54 -19.64 -5.38
C TYR A 64 -6.30 -18.78 -5.61
N TRP A 65 -5.51 -18.54 -4.55
CA TRP A 65 -4.35 -17.65 -4.59
C TRP A 65 -3.21 -18.20 -5.46
N LEU A 66 -2.89 -19.49 -5.33
CA LEU A 66 -1.78 -20.13 -6.06
C LEU A 66 -1.96 -20.03 -7.60
N PRO A 67 -3.10 -20.41 -8.19
CA PRO A 67 -3.31 -20.28 -9.64
C PRO A 67 -3.32 -18.82 -10.12
N ILE A 68 -3.92 -17.92 -9.35
CA ILE A 68 -4.00 -16.50 -9.73
C ILE A 68 -2.65 -15.82 -9.68
N PHE A 69 -1.80 -16.19 -8.73
CA PHE A 69 -0.45 -15.66 -8.66
C PHE A 69 0.32 -15.95 -9.95
N GLU A 70 0.19 -17.16 -10.49
CA GLU A 70 0.85 -17.58 -11.74
C GLU A 70 0.28 -16.86 -12.97
N VAL A 71 -1.06 -16.76 -13.07
CA VAL A 71 -1.72 -16.12 -14.21
C VAL A 71 -1.48 -14.60 -14.22
N ILE A 72 -1.63 -13.93 -13.08
CA ILE A 72 -1.47 -12.47 -12.97
C ILE A 72 0.02 -12.06 -13.00
N ALA A 73 0.93 -12.91 -12.54
CA ALA A 73 2.37 -12.72 -12.77
C ALA A 73 2.67 -12.63 -14.26
N ALA A 74 2.02 -13.48 -15.06
CA ALA A 74 2.24 -13.55 -16.50
C ALA A 74 1.57 -12.40 -17.27
N GLU A 75 0.39 -11.95 -16.85
CA GLU A 75 -0.41 -10.98 -17.63
C GLU A 75 -0.25 -9.52 -17.18
N GLU A 76 -0.25 -9.23 -15.88
CA GLU A 76 -0.32 -7.85 -15.35
C GLU A 76 1.00 -7.37 -14.75
N GLY A 77 1.97 -8.27 -14.54
CA GLY A 77 3.28 -7.96 -13.95
C GLY A 77 3.21 -7.50 -12.48
N ARG A 78 2.08 -7.70 -11.80
CA ARG A 78 1.84 -7.31 -10.40
C ARG A 78 1.28 -8.45 -9.55
N PRO A 79 1.95 -9.62 -9.50
CA PRO A 79 1.38 -10.83 -8.89
C PRO A 79 1.08 -10.70 -7.40
N LEU A 80 1.88 -9.90 -6.69
CA LEU A 80 1.67 -9.63 -5.27
C LEU A 80 0.44 -8.75 -5.01
N HIS A 81 0.06 -7.89 -5.95
CA HIS A 81 -1.04 -6.94 -5.75
C HIS A 81 -2.36 -7.69 -5.58
N THR A 82 -2.80 -8.38 -6.63
CA THR A 82 -4.09 -9.07 -6.66
C THR A 82 -4.14 -10.23 -5.69
N GLY A 83 -3.03 -10.98 -5.55
CA GLY A 83 -2.95 -12.09 -4.60
C GLY A 83 -3.10 -11.62 -3.15
N LEU A 84 -2.34 -10.60 -2.72
CA LEU A 84 -2.37 -10.14 -1.33
C LEU A 84 -3.71 -9.50 -0.94
N ILE A 85 -4.43 -8.90 -1.88
CA ILE A 85 -5.78 -8.35 -1.63
C ILE A 85 -6.71 -9.42 -1.06
N TYR A 86 -6.73 -10.62 -1.64
CA TYR A 86 -7.58 -11.71 -1.15
C TYR A 86 -7.19 -12.18 0.26
N VAL A 87 -5.88 -12.24 0.54
CA VAL A 87 -5.35 -12.62 1.85
C VAL A 87 -5.71 -11.60 2.91
N PHE A 88 -5.48 -10.31 2.62
CA PHE A 88 -5.77 -9.22 3.53
C PHE A 88 -7.27 -9.03 3.75
N ALA A 89 -8.09 -9.22 2.71
CA ALA A 89 -9.53 -9.25 2.85
C ALA A 89 -9.94 -10.35 3.83
N ARG A 90 -9.50 -11.59 3.64
CA ARG A 90 -9.84 -12.70 4.55
C ARG A 90 -9.34 -12.46 5.98
N LEU A 91 -8.13 -11.94 6.16
CA LEU A 91 -7.63 -11.54 7.49
C LEU A 91 -8.54 -10.49 8.13
N GLY A 92 -8.95 -9.47 7.38
CA GLY A 92 -9.86 -8.43 7.87
C GLY A 92 -11.21 -9.01 8.29
N VAL A 93 -11.78 -9.94 7.51
CA VAL A 93 -13.01 -10.65 7.88
C VAL A 93 -12.88 -11.28 9.27
N GLN A 94 -11.77 -11.97 9.53
CA GLN A 94 -11.55 -12.66 10.80
C GLN A 94 -11.31 -11.71 11.98
N LEU A 95 -10.67 -10.57 11.75
CA LEU A 95 -10.29 -9.65 12.82
C LEU A 95 -11.41 -8.68 13.23
N GLY A 96 -12.40 -8.45 12.37
CA GLY A 96 -13.51 -7.56 12.70
C GLY A 96 -14.36 -7.12 11.51
N GLY A 97 -14.34 -7.88 10.41
CA GLY A 97 -15.07 -7.52 9.20
C GLY A 97 -14.46 -6.34 8.45
N LEU A 98 -15.34 -5.53 7.85
CA LEU A 98 -14.96 -4.44 6.95
C LEU A 98 -14.08 -3.35 7.62
N PRO A 99 -14.37 -2.89 8.85
CA PRO A 99 -13.50 -1.92 9.52
C PRO A 99 -12.06 -2.43 9.71
N ALA A 100 -11.89 -3.71 10.03
CA ALA A 100 -10.57 -4.32 10.18
C ALA A 100 -9.82 -4.40 8.83
N MET A 101 -10.52 -4.60 7.71
CA MET A 101 -9.90 -4.52 6.38
C MET A 101 -9.30 -3.14 6.10
N TYR A 102 -9.98 -2.06 6.48
CA TYR A 102 -9.44 -0.70 6.32
C TYR A 102 -8.22 -0.43 7.20
N VAL A 103 -8.20 -0.98 8.42
CA VAL A 103 -7.00 -0.91 9.26
C VAL A 103 -5.84 -1.66 8.61
N ILE A 104 -6.07 -2.85 8.05
CA ILE A 104 -5.04 -3.60 7.32
C ILE A 104 -4.58 -2.80 6.09
N ALA A 105 -5.50 -2.17 5.35
CA ALA A 105 -5.18 -1.29 4.23
C ALA A 105 -4.26 -0.15 4.65
N TYR A 106 -4.55 0.49 5.78
CA TYR A 106 -3.70 1.51 6.35
C TYR A 106 -2.31 0.98 6.72
N LEU A 107 -2.21 -0.21 7.34
CA LEU A 107 -0.92 -0.81 7.69
C LEU A 107 -0.07 -1.14 6.44
N VAL A 108 -0.68 -1.68 5.39
CA VAL A 108 -0.01 -1.91 4.10
C VAL A 108 0.50 -0.59 3.53
N ASN A 109 -0.33 0.46 3.59
CA ASN A 109 0.09 1.79 3.16
C ASN A 109 1.23 2.34 4.02
N LEU A 110 1.24 2.14 5.34
CA LEU A 110 2.35 2.53 6.20
C LEU A 110 3.67 1.86 5.82
N VAL A 111 3.64 0.58 5.43
CA VAL A 111 4.83 -0.10 4.92
C VAL A 111 5.31 0.57 3.63
N HIS A 112 4.40 0.90 2.72
CA HIS A 112 4.74 1.68 1.52
C HIS A 112 5.31 3.05 1.87
N VAL A 113 4.75 3.77 2.86
CA VAL A 113 5.28 5.07 3.32
C VAL A 113 6.70 4.91 3.78
N LEU A 114 6.97 3.88 4.59
CA LEU A 114 8.28 3.61 5.15
C LEU A 114 9.30 3.33 4.04
N LEU A 115 8.94 2.51 3.07
CA LEU A 115 9.79 2.20 1.91
C LEU A 115 10.05 3.44 1.06
N PHE A 116 9.00 4.20 0.73
CA PHE A 116 9.13 5.43 -0.07
C PHE A 116 9.95 6.50 0.65
N TYR A 117 9.70 6.69 1.95
CA TYR A 117 10.46 7.60 2.80
C TYR A 117 11.94 7.23 2.84
N GLY A 118 12.27 5.94 2.98
CA GLY A 118 13.64 5.44 2.93
C GLY A 118 14.31 5.66 1.56
N LEU A 119 13.56 5.55 0.46
CA LEU A 119 14.06 5.88 -0.88
C LEU A 119 14.30 7.38 -1.04
N MET A 120 13.37 8.23 -0.57
CA MET A 120 13.48 9.67 -0.68
C MET A 120 14.64 10.25 0.14
N GLN A 121 14.98 9.65 1.29
CA GLN A 121 16.18 10.00 2.05
C GLN A 121 17.48 9.91 1.25
N ARG A 122 17.50 9.04 0.23
CA ARG A 122 18.66 8.86 -0.66
C ARG A 122 18.66 9.81 -1.85
N SER A 123 17.52 10.43 -2.15
CA SER A 123 17.33 11.19 -3.39
C SER A 123 17.26 12.71 -3.16
N THR A 124 16.68 13.15 -2.03
CA THR A 124 16.33 14.56 -1.82
C THR A 124 16.71 15.02 -0.41
N GLN A 125 16.88 16.34 -0.23
CA GLN A 125 17.05 16.94 1.10
C GLN A 125 15.72 17.13 1.84
N ASN A 126 14.65 17.39 1.09
CA ASN A 126 13.31 17.71 1.61
C ASN A 126 12.43 16.47 1.58
N VAL A 127 12.85 15.41 2.28
CA VAL A 127 12.19 14.09 2.28
C VAL A 127 10.71 14.20 2.67
N PHE A 128 10.40 15.03 3.66
CA PHE A 128 9.04 15.23 4.14
C PHE A 128 8.11 15.75 3.04
N LEU A 129 8.48 16.85 2.37
CA LEU A 129 7.63 17.47 1.34
C LEU A 129 7.41 16.55 0.14
N HIS A 130 8.45 15.84 -0.31
CA HIS A 130 8.33 14.92 -1.44
C HIS A 130 7.46 13.70 -1.09
N SER A 131 7.62 13.17 0.12
CA SER A 131 6.76 12.09 0.62
C SER A 131 5.33 12.58 0.74
N LEU A 132 5.10 13.71 1.40
CA LEU A 132 3.76 14.28 1.59
C LEU A 132 3.07 14.55 0.25
N ALA A 133 3.75 15.17 -0.71
CA ALA A 133 3.20 15.46 -2.03
C ALA A 133 2.83 14.18 -2.80
N PHE A 134 3.64 13.13 -2.70
CA PHE A 134 3.33 11.83 -3.29
C PHE A 134 2.08 11.20 -2.66
N TRP A 135 1.99 11.21 -1.33
CA TRP A 135 0.91 10.57 -0.58
C TRP A 135 -0.42 11.32 -0.60
N LEU A 136 -0.40 12.65 -0.76
CA LEU A 136 -1.61 13.48 -0.93
C LEU A 136 -2.00 13.65 -2.40
N SER A 137 -1.23 13.09 -3.32
CA SER A 137 -1.57 13.09 -4.74
C SER A 137 -2.88 12.33 -4.96
N PRO A 138 -3.84 12.85 -5.73
CA PRO A 138 -5.10 12.17 -6.01
C PRO A 138 -4.89 10.86 -6.78
N TYR A 139 -3.74 10.70 -7.45
CA TYR A 139 -3.34 9.47 -8.14
C TYR A 139 -2.92 8.36 -7.18
N PHE A 140 -2.59 8.72 -5.94
CA PHE A 140 -2.14 7.80 -4.91
C PHE A 140 -3.17 7.76 -3.79
N LEU A 141 -4.42 7.49 -4.17
CA LEU A 141 -5.46 7.17 -3.21
C LEU A 141 -5.12 5.81 -2.59
N PRO A 142 -4.78 5.72 -1.29
CA PRO A 142 -4.39 4.46 -0.66
C PRO A 142 -5.50 3.42 -0.67
N ILE A 143 -6.75 3.89 -0.81
CA ILE A 143 -7.92 3.07 -1.07
C ILE A 143 -7.78 2.40 -2.45
N GLN A 144 -7.37 3.10 -3.50
CA GLN A 144 -7.16 2.50 -4.83
C GLN A 144 -6.01 1.47 -4.88
N ILE A 145 -5.04 1.52 -3.97
CA ILE A 145 -3.88 0.58 -3.94
C ILE A 145 -4.26 -0.80 -3.40
N MET A 146 -5.42 -0.96 -2.77
CA MET A 146 -6.00 -2.30 -2.56
C MET A 146 -6.95 -2.72 -3.68
N LEU A 147 -7.18 -1.88 -4.70
CA LEU A 147 -8.37 -1.96 -5.57
C LEU A 147 -8.09 -1.86 -7.07
N GLY A 148 -6.85 -1.55 -7.45
CA GLY A 148 -6.37 -1.65 -8.83
C GLY A 148 -6.14 -3.07 -9.33
#